data_AF-A0A356TAI9-F1
#
_entry.id   AF-A0A356TAI9-F1
#
_cell.length_a   1.000
_cell.length_b   1.000
_cell.length_c   1.000
_cell.angle_alpha   90.00
_cell.angle_beta   90.00
_cell.angle_gamma   90.00
#
_symmetry.space_group_name_H-M   'P 1'
#
loop_
_entity.id
_entity.type
_entity.pdbx_description
1 polymer ?
#
loop_
_entity_poly.entity_id
_entity_poly.type
_entity_poly.pdbx_seq_one_letter_code
_entity_poly.pdbx_strand_id
1 'polypeptide(L)'
;TVARYGGRDAVWSGAQRRALTYCVSTTFGSRHGQVVAAMREATEAWEAVADVDFQHASDEDRRCDASNGAVIFDVRPVRGASYLARAFFPYSARRSRNVLVNDSSFTVRAPLSLVGIMRHELGHVLGFRHEHTRPEAGRCYEDGNWRGVTEYDRASVMHYPHCGGTDSALTLSALDAEGASALYGAPTGSAPPAPPPSAGTPRSGTADGSVSAGQTQRYRPIDV
;
A
#
# COMPACT_ATOMS: atom_id res chain seq x y z
N THR A 1 7.61 9.14 1.46
CA THR A 1 8.27 9.78 2.64
C THR A 1 8.11 8.88 3.86
N VAL A 2 9.08 8.79 4.78
CA VAL A 2 8.93 7.99 6.03
C VAL A 2 8.91 8.88 7.27
N ALA A 3 8.00 8.61 8.21
CA ALA A 3 7.91 9.32 9.48
C ALA A 3 9.11 8.96 10.38
N ARG A 4 9.51 9.90 11.24
CA ARG A 4 10.59 9.71 12.22
C ARG A 4 10.14 10.06 13.63
N TYR A 5 10.66 9.33 14.61
CA TYR A 5 10.48 9.62 16.03
C TYR A 5 11.80 9.37 16.76
N GLY A 6 12.23 10.34 17.59
CA GLY A 6 13.50 10.24 18.31
C GLY A 6 14.73 10.03 17.40
N GLY A 7 14.71 10.59 16.18
CA GLY A 7 15.77 10.45 15.19
C GLY A 7 15.81 9.10 14.46
N ARG A 8 14.81 8.23 14.64
CA ARG A 8 14.73 6.92 13.98
C ARG A 8 13.51 6.85 13.07
N ASP A 9 13.59 6.05 12.02
CA ASP A 9 12.45 5.82 11.13
C ASP A 9 11.38 5.02 11.86
N ALA A 10 10.12 5.38 11.62
CA ALA A 10 8.95 4.73 12.18
C ALA A 10 8.63 3.44 11.41
N VAL A 11 9.51 2.44 11.46
CA VAL A 11 9.36 1.18 10.71
C VAL A 11 9.24 -0.03 11.63
N TRP A 12 8.53 -1.06 11.19
CA TRP A 12 8.48 -2.35 11.88
C TRP A 12 9.81 -3.10 11.75
N SER A 13 10.25 -3.73 12.85
CA SER A 13 11.48 -4.52 12.85
C SER A 13 11.27 -5.90 12.21
N GLY A 14 12.38 -6.60 11.89
CA GLY A 14 12.46 -7.85 11.12
C GLY A 14 11.27 -8.81 11.26
N ALA A 15 11.05 -9.44 12.42
CA ALA A 15 9.94 -10.39 12.57
C ALA A 15 8.57 -9.71 12.62
N GLN A 16 8.48 -8.46 13.11
CA GLN A 16 7.21 -7.75 13.27
C GLN A 16 6.57 -7.39 11.93
N ARG A 17 7.38 -6.98 10.94
CA ARG A 17 6.86 -6.62 9.61
C ARG A 17 6.19 -7.81 8.91
N ARG A 18 6.57 -9.04 9.28
CA ARG A 18 5.99 -10.30 8.76
C ARG A 18 4.90 -10.91 9.66
N ALA A 19 4.37 -10.13 10.60
CA ALA A 19 3.37 -10.59 11.56
C ALA A 19 2.44 -9.45 11.98
N LEU A 20 2.00 -8.62 11.03
CA LEU A 20 1.14 -7.46 11.25
C LEU A 20 -0.32 -7.91 11.46
N THR A 21 -0.60 -8.49 12.62
CA THR A 21 -1.95 -8.98 12.94
C THR A 21 -2.93 -7.83 13.18
N TYR A 22 -4.11 -7.94 12.59
CA TYR A 22 -5.19 -6.98 12.78
C TYR A 22 -6.55 -7.65 12.87
N CYS A 23 -7.51 -6.94 13.43
CA CYS A 23 -8.92 -7.32 13.45
C CYS A 23 -9.77 -6.24 12.78
N VAL A 24 -10.99 -6.59 12.37
CA VAL A 24 -11.99 -5.66 11.83
C VAL A 24 -13.25 -5.74 12.68
N SER A 25 -13.59 -4.66 13.37
CA SER A 25 -14.67 -4.68 14.35
C SER A 25 -16.04 -4.99 13.75
N THR A 26 -16.74 -5.96 14.32
CA THR A 26 -18.14 -6.26 13.95
C THR A 26 -19.09 -5.07 14.22
N THR A 27 -18.66 -4.03 14.94
CA THR A 27 -19.46 -2.81 15.17
C THR A 27 -19.63 -1.94 13.93
N PHE A 28 -18.96 -2.25 12.81
CA PHE A 28 -19.33 -1.73 11.49
C PHE A 28 -20.74 -2.17 11.04
N GLY A 29 -21.34 -3.17 11.69
CA GLY A 29 -22.68 -3.67 11.37
C GLY A 29 -22.70 -4.27 9.97
N SER A 30 -23.69 -3.90 9.15
CA SER A 30 -23.82 -4.39 7.77
C SER A 30 -22.63 -4.05 6.87
N ARG A 31 -21.77 -3.10 7.27
CA ARG A 31 -20.56 -2.72 6.53
C ARG A 31 -19.32 -3.55 6.89
N HIS A 32 -19.39 -4.44 7.89
CA HIS A 32 -18.22 -5.23 8.34
C HIS A 32 -17.56 -5.97 7.17
N GLY A 33 -18.31 -6.74 6.38
CA GLY A 33 -17.78 -7.46 5.23
C GLY A 33 -17.16 -6.55 4.15
N GLN A 34 -17.69 -5.34 3.97
CA GLN A 34 -17.14 -4.34 3.05
C GLN A 34 -15.76 -3.85 3.51
N VAL A 35 -15.59 -3.61 4.82
CA VAL A 35 -14.30 -3.18 5.39
C VAL A 35 -13.29 -4.33 5.37
N VAL A 36 -13.70 -5.57 5.68
CA VAL A 36 -12.84 -6.75 5.59
C VAL A 36 -12.29 -6.92 4.16
N ALA A 37 -13.16 -6.81 3.15
CA ALA A 37 -12.75 -6.90 1.74
C ALA A 37 -11.78 -5.78 1.35
N ALA A 38 -12.08 -4.54 1.75
CA ALA A 38 -11.22 -3.40 1.42
C ALA A 38 -9.86 -3.46 2.12
N MET A 39 -9.82 -3.93 3.37
CA MET A 39 -8.56 -4.18 4.09
C MET A 39 -7.74 -5.26 3.37
N ARG A 40 -8.35 -6.39 3.00
CA ARG A 40 -7.66 -7.47 2.27
C ARG A 40 -7.02 -6.97 0.97
N GLU A 41 -7.78 -6.27 0.13
CA GLU A 41 -7.23 -5.75 -1.15
C GLU A 41 -6.13 -4.70 -0.93
N ALA A 42 -6.25 -3.90 0.14
CA ALA A 42 -5.24 -2.90 0.47
C ALA A 42 -3.96 -3.51 1.06
N THR A 43 -4.06 -4.57 1.86
CA THR A 43 -2.90 -5.31 2.38
C THR A 43 -2.18 -6.05 1.26
N GLU A 44 -2.91 -6.76 0.40
CA GLU A 44 -2.36 -7.46 -0.77
C GLU A 44 -1.52 -6.51 -1.66
N ALA A 45 -1.96 -5.26 -1.83
CA ALA A 45 -1.22 -4.26 -2.60
C ALA A 45 0.15 -3.91 -1.99
N TRP A 46 0.25 -3.79 -0.66
CA TRP A 46 1.51 -3.50 0.02
C TRP A 46 2.43 -4.73 0.07
N GLU A 47 1.88 -5.91 0.31
CA GLU A 47 2.60 -7.19 0.31
C GLU A 47 3.17 -7.53 -1.07
N ALA A 48 2.50 -7.09 -2.14
CA ALA A 48 2.99 -7.25 -3.51
C ALA A 48 4.25 -6.42 -3.82
N VAL A 49 4.58 -5.40 -3.00
CA VAL A 49 5.72 -4.49 -3.26
C VAL A 49 6.77 -4.47 -2.14
N ALA A 50 6.49 -5.08 -1.00
CA ALA A 50 7.41 -5.13 0.15
C ALA A 50 7.31 -6.46 0.92
N ASP A 51 8.39 -6.85 1.60
CA ASP A 51 8.43 -7.98 2.54
C ASP A 51 7.75 -7.63 3.87
N VAL A 52 6.43 -7.48 3.79
CA VAL A 52 5.51 -7.32 4.91
C VAL A 52 4.42 -8.40 4.83
N ASP A 53 3.77 -8.71 5.95
CA ASP A 53 2.67 -9.68 6.01
C ASP A 53 1.64 -9.21 7.03
N PHE A 54 0.45 -8.90 6.53
CA PHE A 54 -0.73 -8.49 7.28
C PHE A 54 -1.68 -9.67 7.46
N GLN A 55 -1.97 -9.99 8.71
CA GLN A 55 -2.75 -11.18 9.04
C GLN A 55 -4.07 -10.77 9.69
N HIS A 56 -5.18 -10.97 8.97
CA HIS A 56 -6.51 -10.74 9.54
C HIS A 56 -6.83 -11.86 10.54
N ALA A 57 -6.82 -11.52 11.83
CA ALA A 57 -7.25 -12.40 12.91
C ALA A 57 -8.77 -12.30 13.07
N SER A 58 -9.53 -12.93 12.17
CA SER A 58 -11.01 -12.82 12.14
C SER A 58 -11.70 -13.27 13.44
N ASP A 59 -11.08 -14.19 14.20
CA ASP A 59 -11.59 -14.63 15.50
C ASP A 59 -11.61 -13.49 16.54
N GLU A 60 -10.86 -12.42 16.30
CA GLU A 60 -10.74 -11.23 17.14
C GLU A 60 -11.77 -10.15 16.81
N ASP A 61 -12.50 -10.26 15.69
CA ASP A 61 -13.38 -9.20 15.17
C ASP A 61 -14.47 -8.76 16.15
N ARG A 62 -14.99 -9.67 16.97
CA ARG A 62 -16.02 -9.37 18.00
C ARG A 62 -15.48 -8.57 19.18
N ARG A 63 -14.17 -8.62 19.42
CA ARG A 63 -13.45 -7.89 20.48
C ARG A 63 -12.39 -6.96 19.89
N CYS A 64 -12.67 -6.44 18.70
CA CYS A 64 -11.70 -5.62 17.98
C CYS A 64 -11.70 -4.19 18.50
N ASP A 65 -10.84 -3.93 19.49
CA ASP A 65 -10.70 -2.62 20.12
C ASP A 65 -9.26 -2.30 20.54
N ALA A 66 -9.09 -1.10 21.09
CA ALA A 66 -7.80 -0.57 21.52
C ALA A 66 -7.14 -1.34 22.67
N SER A 67 -7.89 -2.17 23.39
CA SER A 67 -7.42 -3.00 24.50
C SER A 67 -7.04 -4.42 24.10
N ASN A 68 -7.44 -4.86 22.90
CA ASN A 68 -7.18 -6.22 22.43
C ASN A 68 -5.69 -6.46 22.13
N GLY A 69 -5.00 -7.08 23.08
CA GLY A 69 -3.58 -7.43 22.97
C GLY A 69 -3.25 -8.59 22.02
N ALA A 70 -4.24 -9.31 21.48
CA ALA A 70 -4.01 -10.42 20.55
C ALA A 70 -3.63 -9.95 19.13
N VAL A 71 -3.92 -8.69 18.80
CA VAL A 71 -3.60 -8.08 17.51
C VAL A 71 -2.67 -6.87 17.67
N ILE A 72 -1.88 -6.55 16.64
CA ILE A 72 -1.04 -5.35 16.62
C ILE A 72 -1.89 -4.08 16.56
N PHE A 73 -2.98 -4.09 15.81
CA PHE A 73 -3.89 -2.95 15.67
C PHE A 73 -5.34 -3.35 15.39
N ASP A 74 -6.25 -2.43 15.72
CA ASP A 74 -7.69 -2.59 15.52
C ASP A 74 -8.22 -1.69 14.39
N VAL A 75 -9.11 -2.22 13.54
CA VAL A 75 -9.87 -1.44 12.55
C VAL A 75 -11.29 -1.22 13.07
N ARG A 76 -11.67 0.03 13.30
CA ARG A 76 -12.95 0.38 13.97
C ARG A 76 -13.70 1.52 13.30
N PRO A 77 -15.04 1.55 13.40
CA PRO A 77 -15.83 2.69 12.96
C PRO A 77 -15.63 3.89 13.88
N VAL A 78 -15.68 5.09 13.30
CA VAL A 78 -15.92 6.35 13.99
C VAL A 78 -17.04 7.11 13.26
N ARG A 79 -17.65 8.11 13.89
CA ARG A 79 -18.70 8.94 13.28
C ARG A 79 -18.39 10.41 13.49
N GLY A 80 -18.71 11.23 12.49
CA GLY A 80 -18.60 12.69 12.58
C GLY A 80 -17.16 13.20 12.68
N ALA A 81 -16.16 12.38 12.35
CA ALA A 81 -14.79 12.83 12.26
C ALA A 81 -14.60 13.77 11.05
N SER A 82 -13.60 14.65 11.11
CA SER A 82 -13.24 15.54 10.00
C SER A 82 -12.41 14.86 8.91
N TYR A 83 -12.06 13.59 9.10
CA TYR A 83 -11.29 12.77 8.18
C TYR A 83 -12.13 11.62 7.62
N LEU A 84 -11.73 11.08 6.46
CA LEU A 84 -12.33 9.87 5.91
C LEU A 84 -11.90 8.64 6.72
N ALA A 85 -10.60 8.50 6.92
CA ALA A 85 -10.01 7.56 7.85
C ALA A 85 -8.78 8.18 8.51
N ARG A 86 -8.27 7.53 9.55
CA ARG A 86 -6.94 7.81 10.10
C ARG A 86 -6.30 6.53 10.58
N ALA A 87 -4.98 6.49 10.52
CA ALA A 87 -4.17 5.42 11.07
C ALA A 87 -3.19 5.95 12.11
N PHE A 88 -2.16 5.15 12.39
CA PHE A 88 -1.14 5.37 13.38
C PHE A 88 0.22 5.04 12.75
N PHE A 89 1.31 5.54 13.35
CA PHE A 89 2.66 5.13 12.98
C PHE A 89 3.20 4.01 13.89
N PRO A 90 4.14 3.17 13.43
CA PRO A 90 4.68 2.02 14.19
C PRO A 90 5.17 2.30 15.61
N TYR A 91 5.67 3.52 15.89
CA TYR A 91 6.11 3.91 17.24
C TYR A 91 4.95 4.09 18.23
N SER A 92 3.69 4.06 17.77
CA SER A 92 2.53 4.30 18.60
C SER A 92 2.32 3.16 19.61
N ALA A 93 2.01 3.53 20.86
CA ALA A 93 1.59 2.56 21.87
C ALA A 93 0.34 1.77 21.43
N ARG A 94 0.21 0.51 21.84
CA ARG A 94 -0.89 -0.40 21.40
C ARG A 94 -2.28 0.24 21.45
N ARG A 95 -2.60 0.94 22.54
CA ARG A 95 -3.89 1.64 22.73
C ARG A 95 -4.22 2.67 21.64
N SER A 96 -3.21 3.15 20.93
CA SER A 96 -3.31 4.15 19.86
C SER A 96 -3.12 3.55 18.47
N ARG A 97 -2.80 2.25 18.37
CA ARG A 97 -2.66 1.55 17.09
C ARG A 97 -4.02 1.12 16.57
N ASN A 98 -4.68 2.04 15.86
CA ASN A 98 -5.97 1.82 15.26
C ASN A 98 -6.09 2.48 13.89
N VAL A 99 -6.81 1.82 12.99
CA VAL A 99 -7.35 2.43 11.78
C VAL A 99 -8.81 2.78 12.08
N LEU A 100 -9.12 4.06 12.17
CA LEU A 100 -10.49 4.52 12.35
C LEU A 100 -11.09 4.91 11.01
N VAL A 101 -12.24 4.30 10.68
CA VAL A 101 -12.95 4.53 9.42
C VAL A 101 -14.22 5.31 9.71
N ASN A 102 -14.30 6.52 9.17
CA ASN A 102 -15.46 7.39 9.33
C ASN A 102 -16.60 6.98 8.41
N ASP A 103 -17.83 7.37 8.73
CA ASP A 103 -19.02 7.08 7.94
C ASP A 103 -18.99 7.68 6.52
N SER A 104 -18.33 8.83 6.36
CA SER A 104 -18.12 9.49 5.06
C SER A 104 -17.25 8.67 4.08
N SER A 105 -16.38 7.78 4.56
CA SER A 105 -15.58 6.87 3.71
C SER A 105 -16.42 5.94 2.84
N PHE A 106 -17.65 5.64 3.27
CA PHE A 106 -18.56 4.76 2.53
C PHE A 106 -19.37 5.50 1.46
N THR A 107 -19.25 6.83 1.38
CA THR A 107 -20.00 7.67 0.43
C THR A 107 -19.12 8.33 -0.63
N VAL A 108 -17.82 8.00 -0.64
CA VAL A 108 -16.89 8.49 -1.65
C VAL A 108 -17.26 7.98 -3.04
N ARG A 109 -16.84 8.71 -4.07
CA ARG A 109 -17.10 8.39 -5.46
C ARG A 109 -15.78 8.22 -6.22
N ALA A 110 -15.83 7.45 -7.30
CA ALA A 110 -14.70 7.25 -8.19
C ALA A 110 -14.08 8.61 -8.62
N PRO A 111 -12.75 8.68 -8.74
CA PRO A 111 -11.80 7.56 -8.67
C PRO A 111 -11.46 7.08 -7.24
N LEU A 112 -11.82 7.83 -6.20
CA LEU A 112 -11.57 7.43 -4.81
C LEU A 112 -12.50 6.26 -4.41
N SER A 113 -11.95 5.31 -3.65
CA SER A 113 -12.68 4.15 -3.14
C SER A 113 -12.29 3.84 -1.70
N LEU A 114 -13.09 3.02 -1.00
CA LEU A 114 -12.72 2.54 0.34
C LEU A 114 -11.37 1.80 0.31
N VAL A 115 -11.09 1.03 -0.75
CA VAL A 115 -9.81 0.34 -0.94
C VAL A 115 -8.66 1.34 -1.03
N GLY A 116 -8.80 2.41 -1.83
CA GLY A 116 -7.79 3.47 -1.94
C GLY A 116 -7.53 4.18 -0.60
N ILE A 117 -8.59 4.46 0.16
CA ILE A 117 -8.47 5.03 1.51
C ILE A 117 -7.72 4.04 2.43
N MET A 118 -8.11 2.76 2.47
CA MET A 118 -7.44 1.78 3.32
C MET A 118 -5.97 1.58 2.91
N ARG A 119 -5.66 1.62 1.61
CA ARG A 119 -4.28 1.54 1.11
C ARG A 119 -3.42 2.70 1.62
N HIS A 120 -3.96 3.92 1.58
CA HIS A 120 -3.30 5.09 2.18
C HIS A 120 -3.09 4.93 3.69
N GLU A 121 -4.13 4.54 4.42
CA GLU A 121 -4.04 4.34 5.87
C GLU A 121 -3.01 3.25 6.25
N LEU A 122 -2.95 2.17 5.48
CA LEU A 122 -1.94 1.13 5.66
C LEU A 122 -0.52 1.62 5.36
N GLY A 123 -0.36 2.64 4.51
CA GLY A 123 0.91 3.33 4.34
C GLY A 123 1.40 3.94 5.66
N HIS A 124 0.52 4.61 6.42
CA HIS A 124 0.86 5.11 7.77
C HIS A 124 1.15 3.97 8.75
N VAL A 125 0.38 2.86 8.69
CA VAL A 125 0.65 1.66 9.49
C VAL A 125 2.05 1.10 9.22
N LEU A 126 2.54 1.23 7.99
CA LEU A 126 3.91 0.89 7.58
C LEU A 126 4.92 2.02 7.82
N GLY A 127 4.52 3.15 8.38
CA GLY A 127 5.44 4.24 8.72
C GLY A 127 5.57 5.35 7.67
N PHE A 128 4.89 5.24 6.53
CA PHE A 128 4.97 6.27 5.50
C PHE A 128 4.23 7.52 5.93
N ARG A 129 4.92 8.65 5.84
CA ARG A 129 4.34 9.97 6.07
C ARG A 129 3.73 10.49 4.78
N HIS A 130 2.78 11.40 4.91
CA HIS A 130 2.24 12.14 3.78
C HIS A 130 3.34 12.75 2.92
N GLU A 131 3.23 12.58 1.60
CA GLU A 131 4.24 13.07 0.65
C GLU A 131 4.16 14.59 0.49
N HIS A 132 2.97 15.17 0.65
CA HIS A 132 2.77 16.62 0.56
C HIS A 132 3.43 17.43 1.68
N THR A 133 3.95 16.79 2.73
CA THR A 133 4.72 17.51 3.75
C THR A 133 6.11 17.91 3.25
N ARG A 134 6.55 17.37 2.11
CA ARG A 134 7.82 17.76 1.49
C ARG A 134 7.75 19.19 0.93
N PRO A 135 8.84 19.98 0.99
CA PRO A 135 8.88 21.34 0.43
C PRO A 135 8.45 21.42 -1.05
N GLU A 136 8.75 20.39 -1.84
CA GLU A 136 8.44 20.26 -3.27
C GLU A 136 6.93 20.33 -3.57
N ALA A 137 6.06 20.01 -2.61
CA ALA A 137 4.62 20.17 -2.75
C ALA A 137 4.18 21.64 -2.73
N GLY A 138 4.94 22.51 -2.05
CA GLY A 138 4.66 23.95 -1.94
C GLY A 138 3.41 24.31 -1.13
N ARG A 139 2.70 23.33 -0.55
CA ARG A 139 1.46 23.52 0.22
C ARG A 139 1.16 22.34 1.12
N CYS A 140 0.23 22.53 2.06
CA CYS A 140 -0.20 21.50 3.02
C CYS A 140 0.93 20.95 3.91
N TYR A 141 1.99 21.73 4.18
CA TYR A 141 3.04 21.33 5.10
C TYR A 141 2.45 20.93 6.46
N GLU A 142 2.92 19.80 7.01
CA GLU A 142 2.44 19.28 8.29
C GLU A 142 3.47 19.45 9.40
N ASP A 143 4.66 18.84 9.23
CA ASP A 143 5.78 18.93 10.16
C ASP A 143 7.11 18.49 9.51
N GLY A 144 8.18 18.47 10.32
CA GLY A 144 9.54 18.08 9.91
C GLY A 144 9.99 16.72 10.44
N ASN A 145 9.10 15.92 11.03
CA ASN A 145 9.43 14.63 11.65
C ASN A 145 9.42 13.50 10.62
N TRP A 146 10.24 13.62 9.58
CA TRP A 146 10.29 12.68 8.47
C TRP A 146 11.66 12.71 7.77
N ARG A 147 11.87 11.77 6.84
CA ARG A 147 12.90 11.87 5.81
C ARG A 147 12.39 11.35 4.47
N GLY A 148 13.01 11.81 3.37
CA GLY A 148 12.84 11.20 2.07
C GLY A 148 13.35 9.75 2.08
N VAL A 149 12.67 8.88 1.34
CA VAL A 149 13.11 7.50 1.07
C VAL A 149 13.48 7.38 -0.41
N THR A 150 12.63 7.95 -1.25
CA THR A 150 12.78 8.14 -2.69
C THR A 150 12.78 9.64 -3.03
N GLU A 151 12.92 9.97 -4.32
CA GLU A 151 12.57 11.29 -4.85
C GLU A 151 11.11 11.68 -4.53
N TYR A 152 10.78 12.97 -4.62
CA TYR A 152 9.43 13.47 -4.37
C TYR A 152 8.45 12.95 -5.43
N ASP A 153 7.33 12.40 -4.98
CA ASP A 153 6.36 11.76 -5.86
C ASP A 153 4.95 12.36 -5.76
N ARG A 154 4.54 13.09 -6.80
CA ARG A 154 3.18 13.66 -6.87
C ARG A 154 2.10 12.59 -7.06
N ALA A 155 2.44 11.42 -7.57
CA ALA A 155 1.51 10.31 -7.76
C ALA A 155 1.46 9.36 -6.55
N SER A 156 2.24 9.62 -5.49
CA SER A 156 2.30 8.75 -4.32
C SER A 156 0.92 8.55 -3.71
N VAL A 157 0.64 7.32 -3.28
CA VAL A 157 -0.53 6.97 -2.47
C VAL A 157 -0.62 7.83 -1.20
N MET A 158 0.52 8.32 -0.69
CA MET A 158 0.61 9.16 0.49
C MET A 158 0.45 10.66 0.18
N HIS A 159 0.15 11.03 -1.07
CA HIS A 159 -0.03 12.41 -1.48
C HIS A 159 -1.51 12.76 -1.62
N TYR A 160 -1.99 13.72 -0.83
CA TYR A 160 -3.38 14.16 -0.98
C TYR A 160 -3.61 14.85 -2.34
N PRO A 161 -4.66 14.47 -3.09
CA PRO A 161 -4.99 15.13 -4.37
C PRO A 161 -5.29 16.61 -4.18
N HIS A 162 -6.04 16.92 -3.12
CA HIS A 162 -6.34 18.30 -2.77
C HIS A 162 -5.13 19.08 -2.30
N CYS A 163 -3.93 18.47 -2.15
CA CYS A 163 -2.66 19.12 -1.81
C CYS A 163 -1.66 19.15 -2.99
N GLY A 164 -2.09 18.80 -4.22
CA GLY A 164 -1.25 18.82 -5.42
C GLY A 164 -0.83 17.45 -5.93
N GLY A 165 -1.32 16.39 -5.29
CA GLY A 165 -1.16 15.01 -5.73
C GLY A 165 -1.95 14.75 -7.01
N THR A 166 -1.43 13.88 -7.86
CA THR A 166 -2.00 13.60 -9.18
C THR A 166 -2.84 12.33 -9.23
N ASP A 167 -2.66 11.40 -8.28
CA ASP A 167 -3.48 10.20 -8.20
C ASP A 167 -4.61 10.36 -7.18
N SER A 168 -5.85 10.44 -7.69
CA SER A 168 -7.05 10.52 -6.86
C SER A 168 -7.67 9.17 -6.50
N ALA A 169 -7.16 8.06 -7.07
CA ALA A 169 -7.55 6.70 -6.70
C ALA A 169 -6.74 6.16 -5.51
N LEU A 170 -5.64 6.83 -5.15
CA LEU A 170 -4.70 6.42 -4.10
C LEU A 170 -4.16 5.01 -4.38
N THR A 171 -3.64 4.78 -5.58
CA THR A 171 -2.89 3.59 -6.00
C THR A 171 -1.42 3.73 -5.61
N LEU A 172 -0.72 2.59 -5.45
CA LEU A 172 0.73 2.64 -5.23
C LEU A 172 1.41 3.06 -6.53
N SER A 173 2.23 4.10 -6.46
CA SER A 173 3.13 4.47 -7.54
C SER A 173 4.35 3.54 -7.58
N ALA A 174 5.18 3.68 -8.63
CA ALA A 174 6.47 2.99 -8.69
C ALA A 174 7.42 3.42 -7.55
N LEU A 175 7.38 4.69 -7.14
CA LEU A 175 8.22 5.21 -6.05
C LEU A 175 7.69 4.82 -4.67
N ASP A 176 6.38 4.60 -4.51
CA ASP A 176 5.84 3.98 -3.29
C ASP A 176 6.38 2.55 -3.14
N ALA A 177 6.35 1.77 -4.22
CA ALA A 177 6.88 0.40 -4.26
C ALA A 177 8.38 0.36 -3.98
N GLU A 178 9.17 1.23 -4.62
CA GLU A 178 10.61 1.37 -4.37
C GLU A 178 10.89 1.74 -2.91
N GLY A 179 10.19 2.74 -2.37
CA GLY A 179 10.34 3.18 -0.99
C GLY A 179 9.98 2.09 0.02
N ALA A 180 8.95 1.31 -0.25
CA ALA A 180 8.55 0.19 0.59
C ALA A 180 9.55 -0.96 0.55
N SER A 181 10.00 -1.35 -0.64
CA SER A 181 11.06 -2.34 -0.78
C SER A 181 12.38 -1.88 -0.14
N ALA A 182 12.71 -0.58 -0.19
CA ALA A 182 13.91 -0.04 0.46
C ALA A 182 13.85 -0.11 2.00
N LEU A 183 12.67 0.06 2.61
CA LEU A 183 12.50 0.00 4.07
C LEU A 183 12.29 -1.43 4.59
N TYR A 184 11.56 -2.25 3.84
CA TYR A 184 11.08 -3.55 4.30
C TYR A 184 11.69 -4.73 3.53
N GLY A 185 12.39 -4.51 2.42
CA GLY A 185 12.90 -5.56 1.54
C GLY A 185 11.91 -5.93 0.44
N ALA A 186 12.40 -6.60 -0.61
CA ALA A 186 11.58 -7.05 -1.72
C ALA A 186 10.61 -8.18 -1.30
N PRO A 187 9.41 -8.29 -1.90
CA PRO A 187 8.41 -9.31 -1.57
C PRO A 187 9.00 -10.73 -1.58
N THR A 188 8.76 -11.49 -0.51
CA THR A 188 9.30 -12.85 -0.34
C THR A 188 8.66 -13.93 -1.23
N GLY A 189 7.78 -13.54 -2.15
CA GLY A 189 7.20 -14.39 -3.21
C GLY A 189 7.70 -14.09 -4.64
N SER A 190 8.64 -13.16 -4.82
CA SER A 190 9.27 -12.91 -6.12
C SER A 190 10.42 -13.89 -6.35
N ALA A 191 10.35 -14.68 -7.43
CA ALA A 191 11.46 -15.52 -7.87
C ALA A 191 12.74 -14.66 -8.00
N PRO A 192 13.95 -15.25 -7.79
CA PRO A 192 15.19 -14.50 -7.99
C PRO A 192 15.18 -13.80 -9.36
N PRO A 193 15.76 -12.59 -9.49
CA PRO A 193 15.91 -11.96 -10.79
C PRO A 193 16.57 -12.97 -11.73
N ALA A 194 16.01 -13.12 -12.94
CA ALA A 194 16.54 -14.04 -13.93
C ALA A 194 18.05 -13.80 -14.08
N PRO A 195 18.88 -14.86 -14.15
CA PRO A 195 20.28 -14.67 -14.45
C PRO A 195 20.42 -13.88 -15.75
N PRO A 196 21.46 -13.04 -15.90
CA PRO A 196 21.69 -12.34 -17.16
C PRO A 196 21.66 -13.35 -18.31
N PRO A 197 21.07 -13.00 -19.47
CA PRO A 197 20.94 -13.94 -20.57
C PRO A 197 22.31 -14.54 -20.88
N SER A 198 22.46 -15.84 -20.65
CA SER A 198 23.61 -16.59 -21.13
C SER A 198 23.68 -16.35 -22.63
N ALA A 199 24.84 -15.92 -23.13
CA ALA A 199 25.08 -15.77 -24.56
C ALA A 199 24.69 -17.08 -25.26
N GLY A 200 23.49 -17.09 -25.83
CA GLY A 200 22.88 -18.29 -26.39
C GLY A 200 23.48 -18.55 -27.76
N THR A 201 24.04 -19.74 -27.96
CA THR A 201 24.39 -20.22 -29.29
C THR A 201 23.13 -20.23 -30.17
N PRO A 202 23.14 -19.63 -31.37
CA PRO A 202 21.95 -19.59 -32.22
C PRO A 202 21.53 -21.01 -32.62
N ARG A 203 20.25 -21.34 -32.46
CA ARG A 203 19.63 -22.48 -33.14
C ARG A 203 18.48 -21.97 -33.99
N SER A 204 18.59 -22.14 -35.31
CA SER A 204 17.49 -21.87 -36.24
C SER A 204 16.49 -23.02 -36.20
N GLY A 205 15.21 -22.69 -36.05
CA GLY A 205 14.09 -23.57 -36.34
C GLY A 205 13.15 -22.86 -37.31
N THR A 206 12.73 -23.54 -38.37
CA THR A 206 11.69 -23.09 -39.31
C THR A 206 10.32 -23.32 -38.68
N ALA A 207 9.49 -22.27 -38.63
CA ALA A 207 8.09 -22.37 -38.26
C ALA A 207 7.21 -22.27 -39.52
N ASP A 208 6.48 -23.34 -39.82
CA ASP A 208 5.42 -23.32 -40.84
C ASP A 208 4.07 -23.01 -40.17
N GLY A 209 3.36 -22.04 -40.71
CA GLY A 209 1.99 -21.69 -40.31
C GLY A 209 1.16 -21.33 -41.54
N SER A 210 0.00 -21.96 -41.70
CA SER A 210 -0.96 -21.64 -42.76
C SER A 210 -1.77 -20.39 -42.39
N VAL A 211 -1.74 -19.37 -43.23
CA VAL A 211 -2.66 -18.23 -43.17
C VAL A 211 -3.94 -18.53 -43.95
N SER A 212 -5.09 -18.16 -43.39
CA SER A 212 -6.37 -18.17 -44.11
C SER A 212 -6.27 -17.32 -45.38
N ALA A 213 -6.86 -17.80 -46.48
CA ALA A 213 -6.74 -17.21 -47.81
C ALA A 213 -7.11 -15.71 -47.82
N GLY A 214 -6.13 -14.86 -48.18
CA GLY A 214 -6.39 -13.49 -48.66
C GLY A 214 -5.85 -12.32 -47.84
N GLN A 215 -5.08 -12.51 -46.75
CA GLN A 215 -4.41 -11.38 -46.08
C GLN A 215 -2.90 -11.55 -45.93
N THR A 216 -2.15 -10.64 -46.54
CA THR A 216 -0.69 -10.52 -46.42
C THR A 216 -0.36 -9.54 -45.30
N GLN A 217 0.16 -10.01 -44.16
CA GLN A 217 0.71 -9.12 -43.12
C GLN A 217 2.24 -9.17 -43.19
N ARG A 218 2.87 -8.04 -43.58
CA ARG A 218 4.32 -7.89 -43.58
C ARG A 218 4.78 -7.45 -42.20
N TYR A 219 5.43 -8.33 -41.44
CA TYR A 219 6.19 -7.92 -40.26
C TYR A 219 7.58 -7.45 -40.68
N ARG A 220 8.03 -6.32 -40.11
CA ARG A 220 9.41 -5.85 -40.24
C ARG A 220 10.30 -6.63 -39.25
N PRO A 221 11.58 -6.86 -39.57
CA PRO A 221 12.50 -7.56 -38.67
C PRO A 221 12.66 -6.76 -37.37
N ILE A 222 12.64 -7.45 -36.23
CA ILE A 222 13.20 -6.92 -34.99
C ILE A 222 14.60 -7.55 -34.89
N ASP A 223 15.61 -6.70 -34.88
CA ASP A 223 17.00 -7.10 -34.62
C ASP A 223 17.10 -7.66 -33.19
N VAL A 224 17.77 -8.79 -33.04
CA VAL A 224 18.10 -9.44 -31.76
C VAL A 224 19.50 -9.02 -31.33
#